data_AF-A0A7J9FF39-F1
#
_entry.id   AF-A0A7J9FF39-F1
#
_cell.length_a   1.000
_cell.length_b   1.000
_cell.length_c   1.000
_cell.angle_alpha   90.00
_cell.angle_beta   90.00
_cell.angle_gamma   90.00
#
_symmetry.space_group_name_H-M   'P 1'
#
loop_
_entity.id
_entity.type
_entity.pdbx_description
1 polymer ?
#
loop_
_entity_poly.entity_id
_entity_poly.type
_entity_poly.pdbx_seq_one_letter_code
_entity_poly.pdbx_strand_id
1 'polypeptide(L)'
;MDELLPTLPRSKGWWLDQLLQYQGFWLSYHGIRGSMLIDDHFNPRPTDIIVATSPKCGTTWLRALVFSIINRNSFDFNNHPLSKANPRDLVHFLEAHIRGDRSTVSIDGLLSPRLLSTHLPYSLFPKCMTDDASSACRFVYICRDPKDVLVSKWHFANKLRPKELPPLPLEEAFELFSNGVSHYGPFWDHVLGY
;
A
#
# COMPACT_ATOMS: atom_id res chain seq x y z
N MET A 1 9.37 14.49 -12.25
CA MET A 1 9.75 13.75 -11.02
C MET A 1 11.08 14.26 -10.47
N ASP A 2 12.13 14.31 -11.31
CA ASP A 2 13.48 14.70 -10.88
C ASP A 2 13.61 16.15 -10.39
N GLU A 3 12.75 17.07 -10.85
CA GLU A 3 12.70 18.46 -10.36
C GLU A 3 11.85 18.64 -9.08
N LEU A 4 10.85 17.78 -8.85
CA LEU A 4 9.91 17.91 -7.74
C LEU A 4 10.47 17.30 -6.44
N LEU A 5 11.04 16.10 -6.52
CA LEU A 5 11.50 15.38 -5.33
C LEU A 5 12.53 16.14 -4.49
N PRO A 6 13.47 16.91 -5.08
CA PRO A 6 14.41 17.72 -4.31
C PRO A 6 13.74 18.76 -3.41
N THR A 7 12.57 19.29 -3.79
CA THR A 7 11.89 20.38 -3.10
C THR A 7 10.97 19.92 -1.97
N LEU A 8 10.67 18.62 -1.89
CA LEU A 8 9.75 18.09 -0.87
C LEU A 8 10.41 18.07 0.52
N PRO A 9 9.67 18.40 1.59
CA PRO A 9 10.12 18.21 2.96
C PRO A 9 10.53 16.76 3.20
N ARG A 10 11.60 16.56 3.97
CA ARG A 10 12.18 15.23 4.19
C ARG A 10 12.24 14.87 5.66
N SER A 11 12.06 13.60 5.95
CA SER A 11 12.29 13.05 7.28
C SER A 11 12.97 11.69 7.20
N LYS A 12 13.64 11.31 8.28
CA LYS A 12 14.25 10.00 8.40
C LYS A 12 13.16 8.95 8.50
N GLY A 13 13.14 7.98 7.59
CA GLY A 13 12.24 6.85 7.71
C GLY A 13 12.66 5.90 8.82
N TRP A 14 11.72 5.04 9.22
CA TRP A 14 11.90 4.17 10.37
C TRP A 14 12.88 3.01 10.12
N TRP A 15 13.10 2.59 8.87
CA TRP A 15 13.99 1.48 8.51
C TRP A 15 15.08 1.83 7.49
N LEU A 16 14.74 2.00 6.21
CA LEU A 16 15.72 2.14 5.11
C LEU A 16 15.56 3.47 4.37
N ASP A 17 14.33 3.83 4.02
CA ASP A 17 14.11 4.93 3.09
C ASP A 17 13.97 6.27 3.80
N GLN A 18 14.49 7.32 3.17
CA GLN A 18 14.07 8.68 3.50
C GLN A 18 12.59 8.85 3.12
N LEU A 19 11.83 9.49 4.01
CA LEU A 19 10.45 9.86 3.73
C LEU A 19 10.40 11.27 3.16
N LEU A 20 9.55 11.44 2.16
CA LEU A 20 9.28 12.71 1.50
C LEU A 20 7.80 13.04 1.74
N GLN A 21 7.51 14.27 2.13
CA GLN A 21 6.14 14.73 2.29
C GLN A 21 5.58 15.13 0.92
N TYR A 22 4.66 14.33 0.39
CA TYR A 22 4.00 14.52 -0.89
C TYR A 22 2.49 14.62 -0.69
N GLN A 23 1.91 15.76 -1.09
CA GLN A 23 0.48 16.03 -0.97
C GLN A 23 -0.10 15.72 0.44
N GLY A 24 0.65 16.08 1.49
CA GLY A 24 0.24 15.86 2.88
C GLY A 24 0.65 14.53 3.51
N PHE A 25 1.19 13.58 2.73
CA PHE A 25 1.55 12.25 3.22
C PHE A 25 3.05 11.95 3.11
N TRP A 26 3.57 11.16 4.05
CA TRP A 26 4.97 10.73 4.11
C TRP A 26 5.16 9.43 3.34
N LEU A 27 5.79 9.51 2.17
CA LEU A 27 6.00 8.39 1.26
C LEU A 27 7.50 8.19 1.00
N SER A 28 7.89 6.96 0.65
CA SER A 28 9.22 6.74 0.07
C SER A 28 9.24 7.24 -1.37
N TYR A 29 10.44 7.40 -1.94
CA TYR A 29 10.62 7.70 -3.37
C TYR A 29 9.78 6.75 -4.25
N HIS A 30 9.81 5.45 -3.95
CA HIS A 30 9.06 4.43 -4.69
C HIS A 30 7.54 4.62 -4.54
N GLY A 31 7.06 5.02 -3.36
CA GLY A 31 5.64 5.30 -3.14
C GLY A 31 5.15 6.51 -3.94
N ILE A 32 5.93 7.59 -3.97
CA ILE A 32 5.60 8.80 -4.78
C ILE A 32 5.60 8.45 -6.27
N ARG A 33 6.67 7.79 -6.73
CA ARG A 33 6.77 7.35 -8.13
C ARG A 33 5.60 6.45 -8.51
N GLY A 34 5.23 5.50 -7.66
CA GLY A 34 4.07 4.63 -7.86
C GLY A 34 2.76 5.41 -7.96
N SER A 35 2.52 6.38 -7.07
CA SER A 35 1.35 7.26 -7.12
C SER A 35 1.27 8.05 -8.43
N MET A 36 2.37 8.66 -8.87
CA MET A 36 2.40 9.40 -10.14
C MET A 36 2.14 8.49 -11.34
N LEU A 37 2.71 7.29 -11.34
CA LEU A 37 2.51 6.33 -12.43
C LEU A 37 1.07 5.79 -12.47
N ILE A 38 0.40 5.66 -11.32
CA ILE A 38 -1.03 5.35 -11.26
C ILE A 38 -1.84 6.44 -11.96
N ASP A 39 -1.58 7.70 -11.61
CA ASP A 39 -2.26 8.86 -12.21
C ASP A 39 -2.05 8.91 -13.74
N ASP A 40 -0.81 8.69 -14.20
CA ASP A 40 -0.44 8.82 -15.61
C ASP A 40 -0.87 7.62 -16.49
N HIS A 41 -0.96 6.41 -15.93
CA HIS A 41 -0.98 5.19 -16.74
C HIS A 41 -1.96 4.10 -16.28
N PHE A 42 -2.54 4.17 -15.09
CA PHE A 42 -3.49 3.15 -14.67
C PHE A 42 -4.83 3.33 -15.39
N ASN A 43 -5.26 2.32 -16.13
CA ASN A 43 -6.57 2.30 -16.75
C ASN A 43 -7.54 1.48 -15.87
N PRO A 44 -8.35 2.11 -15.01
CA PRO A 44 -9.26 1.40 -14.12
C PRO A 44 -10.35 0.66 -14.90
N ARG A 45 -10.78 -0.48 -14.36
CA ARG A 45 -11.96 -1.22 -14.85
C ARG A 45 -13.06 -1.16 -13.79
N PRO A 46 -14.34 -1.08 -14.16
CA PRO A 46 -15.45 -1.10 -13.19
C PRO A 46 -15.51 -2.37 -12.32
N THR A 47 -14.82 -3.44 -12.76
CA THR A 47 -14.71 -4.72 -12.06
C THR A 47 -13.49 -4.81 -11.14
N ASP A 48 -12.62 -3.80 -11.12
CA ASP A 48 -11.42 -3.83 -10.27
C ASP A 48 -11.78 -3.73 -8.80
N ILE A 49 -11.04 -4.48 -7.99
CA ILE A 49 -11.15 -4.49 -6.53
C ILE A 49 -9.81 -4.07 -5.96
N ILE A 50 -9.82 -2.93 -5.28
CA ILE A 50 -8.65 -2.32 -4.64
C ILE A 50 -8.68 -2.64 -3.14
N VAL A 51 -7.79 -3.53 -2.72
CA VAL A 51 -7.56 -3.91 -1.32
C VAL A 51 -6.62 -2.89 -0.68
N ALA A 52 -7.20 -1.89 -0.03
CA ALA A 52 -6.47 -0.76 0.53
C ALA A 52 -6.27 -0.93 2.04
N THR A 53 -5.06 -0.64 2.52
CA THR A 53 -4.78 -0.68 3.96
C THR A 53 -3.70 0.33 4.29
N SER A 54 -3.77 1.04 5.42
CA SER A 54 -2.55 1.62 5.99
C SER A 54 -1.58 0.49 6.38
N PRO A 55 -0.25 0.63 6.20
CA PRO A 55 0.69 -0.45 6.48
C PRO A 55 0.50 -0.99 7.90
N LYS A 56 0.54 -2.33 8.02
CA LYS A 56 0.40 -3.09 9.28
C LYS A 56 -1.02 -3.18 9.86
N CYS A 57 -2.04 -2.80 9.11
CA CYS A 57 -3.45 -2.98 9.48
C CYS A 57 -4.05 -4.36 9.10
N GLY A 58 -3.25 -5.31 8.61
CA GLY A 58 -3.75 -6.66 8.25
C GLY A 58 -3.78 -6.97 6.75
N THR A 59 -3.01 -6.25 5.93
CA THR A 59 -2.94 -6.40 4.46
C THR A 59 -2.80 -7.85 3.99
N THR A 60 -1.88 -8.63 4.58
CA THR A 60 -1.69 -10.04 4.20
C THR A 60 -2.95 -10.88 4.43
N TRP A 61 -3.64 -10.65 5.54
CA TRP A 61 -4.87 -11.37 5.89
C TRP A 61 -6.01 -10.95 4.97
N LEU A 62 -6.19 -9.65 4.74
CA LEU A 62 -7.24 -9.15 3.84
C LEU A 62 -7.02 -9.61 2.39
N ARG A 63 -5.78 -9.59 1.88
CA ARG A 63 -5.45 -10.15 0.56
C ARG A 63 -5.88 -11.62 0.45
N ALA A 64 -5.57 -12.43 1.45
CA ALA A 64 -5.94 -13.85 1.47
C ALA A 64 -7.46 -14.03 1.46
N LEU A 65 -8.18 -13.30 2.31
CA LEU A 65 -9.64 -13.39 2.41
C LEU A 65 -10.32 -12.99 1.10
N VAL A 66 -9.99 -11.82 0.55
CA VAL A 66 -10.62 -11.32 -0.69
C VAL A 66 -10.29 -12.26 -1.86
N PHE A 67 -9.04 -12.73 -1.97
CA PHE A 67 -8.66 -13.69 -3.00
C PHE A 67 -9.48 -14.99 -2.91
N SER A 68 -9.62 -15.57 -1.71
CA SER A 68 -10.43 -16.78 -1.50
C SER A 68 -11.90 -16.56 -1.84
N ILE A 69 -12.49 -15.40 -1.48
CA ILE A 69 -13.91 -15.11 -1.74
C ILE A 69 -14.19 -15.00 -3.25
N ILE A 70 -13.31 -14.33 -3.99
CA ILE A 70 -13.48 -14.12 -5.43
C ILE A 70 -13.26 -15.41 -6.21
N ASN A 71 -12.31 -16.24 -5.77
CA ASN A 71 -11.96 -17.48 -6.45
C ASN A 71 -12.59 -18.74 -5.83
N ARG A 72 -13.63 -18.58 -4.98
CA ARG A 72 -14.25 -19.69 -4.22
C ARG A 72 -14.82 -20.82 -5.08
N ASN A 73 -15.16 -20.51 -6.33
CA ASN A 73 -15.68 -21.48 -7.31
C ASN A 73 -14.59 -22.00 -8.25
N SER A 74 -13.39 -21.42 -8.21
CA SER A 74 -12.27 -21.72 -9.10
C SER A 74 -11.29 -22.72 -8.48
N PHE A 75 -11.21 -22.74 -7.15
CA PHE A 75 -10.31 -23.61 -6.41
C PHE A 75 -11.04 -24.29 -5.25
N ASP A 76 -10.75 -25.58 -5.06
CA ASP A 76 -11.15 -26.30 -3.85
C ASP A 76 -10.18 -26.00 -2.68
N PHE A 77 -10.51 -26.50 -1.49
CA PHE A 77 -9.68 -26.30 -0.29
C PHE A 77 -8.33 -27.04 -0.38
N ASN A 78 -8.28 -28.21 -1.01
CA ASN A 78 -7.12 -29.08 -1.04
C ASN A 78 -6.00 -28.58 -1.97
N ASN A 79 -6.38 -27.83 -3.01
CA ASN A 79 -5.47 -27.30 -4.02
C ASN A 79 -5.58 -25.77 -4.15
N HIS A 80 -5.93 -25.09 -3.06
CA HIS A 80 -6.06 -23.64 -3.07
C HIS A 80 -4.69 -22.94 -3.24
N PRO A 81 -4.54 -21.93 -4.12
CA PRO A 81 -3.25 -21.25 -4.34
C PRO A 81 -2.57 -20.71 -3.08
N LEU A 82 -3.36 -20.26 -2.09
CA LEU A 82 -2.86 -19.78 -0.79
C LEU A 82 -2.13 -20.84 0.06
N SER A 83 -2.28 -22.13 -0.26
CA SER A 83 -1.50 -23.21 0.39
C SER A 83 -0.07 -23.30 -0.12
N LYS A 84 0.21 -22.71 -1.30
CA LYS A 84 1.49 -22.83 -2.02
C LYS A 84 2.19 -21.48 -2.25
N ALA A 85 1.43 -20.37 -2.23
CA ALA A 85 1.92 -19.04 -2.51
C ALA A 85 1.55 -18.04 -1.41
N ASN A 86 2.36 -17.00 -1.24
CA ASN A 86 2.04 -15.93 -0.30
C ASN A 86 0.89 -15.07 -0.87
N PRO A 87 -0.05 -14.57 -0.05
CA PRO A 87 -1.11 -13.67 -0.53
C PRO A 87 -0.62 -12.45 -1.31
N ARG A 88 0.59 -11.95 -1.01
CA ARG A 88 1.22 -10.83 -1.73
C ARG A 88 1.55 -11.14 -3.20
N ASP A 89 1.73 -12.42 -3.52
CA ASP A 89 2.07 -12.88 -4.88
C ASP A 89 0.81 -13.15 -5.71
N LEU A 90 -0.35 -13.29 -5.04
CA LEU A 90 -1.65 -13.53 -5.66
C LEU A 90 -2.49 -12.25 -5.81
N VAL A 91 -2.21 -11.22 -5.01
CA VAL A 91 -2.86 -9.90 -5.07
C VAL A 91 -1.77 -8.84 -5.24
N HIS A 92 -1.63 -8.34 -6.47
CA HIS A 92 -0.53 -7.46 -6.87
C HIS A 92 -0.57 -6.12 -6.14
N PHE A 93 0.60 -5.54 -5.87
CA PHE A 93 0.74 -4.24 -5.21
C PHE A 93 0.82 -3.12 -6.26
N LEU A 94 -0.20 -2.27 -6.31
CA LEU A 94 -0.47 -1.37 -7.43
C LEU A 94 0.72 -0.44 -7.73
N GLU A 95 1.26 0.18 -6.70
CA GLU A 95 2.36 1.16 -6.72
C GLU A 95 3.68 0.57 -7.25
N ALA A 96 3.85 -0.75 -7.12
CA ALA A 96 5.08 -1.44 -7.55
C ALA A 96 5.00 -2.03 -8.97
N HIS A 97 3.80 -2.14 -9.56
CA HIS A 97 3.61 -2.88 -10.81
C HIS A 97 3.31 -2.00 -12.02
N ILE A 98 3.16 -0.68 -11.85
CA ILE A 98 2.94 0.23 -12.98
C ILE A 98 4.31 0.68 -13.51
N ARG A 99 4.62 0.18 -14.72
CA ARG A 99 5.87 0.36 -15.51
C ARG A 99 7.18 -0.13 -14.87
N GLY A 100 7.42 -1.43 -15.05
CA GLY A 100 8.68 -1.93 -15.62
C GLY A 100 9.93 -1.98 -14.73
N ASP A 101 9.84 -1.65 -13.45
CA ASP A 101 10.88 -2.04 -12.50
C ASP A 101 10.66 -3.52 -12.13
N ARG A 102 11.15 -4.42 -13.00
CA ARG A 102 11.32 -5.87 -12.75
C ARG A 102 10.07 -6.76 -12.70
N SER A 103 8.86 -6.25 -12.95
CA SER A 103 7.66 -7.10 -13.08
C SER A 103 7.60 -7.80 -14.45
N THR A 104 7.43 -9.13 -14.47
CA THR A 104 7.19 -9.93 -15.68
C THR A 104 5.75 -9.85 -16.19
N VAL A 105 4.82 -9.26 -15.43
CA VAL A 105 3.38 -9.20 -15.74
C VAL A 105 2.87 -7.76 -15.66
N SER A 106 2.30 -7.27 -16.75
CA SER A 106 1.57 -6.00 -16.76
C SER A 106 0.19 -6.18 -16.11
N ILE A 107 -0.23 -5.23 -15.26
CA ILE A 107 -1.57 -5.21 -14.65
C ILE A 107 -2.68 -5.22 -15.73
N ASP A 108 -2.40 -4.71 -16.92
CA ASP A 108 -3.37 -4.72 -18.03
C ASP A 108 -3.59 -6.11 -18.63
N GLY A 109 -2.61 -7.01 -18.50
CA GLY A 109 -2.71 -8.40 -18.95
C GLY A 109 -3.52 -9.29 -18.00
N LEU A 110 -3.87 -8.81 -16.80
CA LEU A 110 -4.64 -9.58 -15.83
C LEU A 110 -6.11 -9.71 -16.26
N LEU A 111 -6.70 -10.87 -16.01
CA LEU A 111 -8.13 -11.11 -16.23
C LEU A 111 -8.97 -10.36 -15.20
N SER A 112 -10.17 -9.94 -15.60
CA SER A 112 -11.14 -9.33 -14.69
C SER A 112 -11.91 -10.39 -13.88
N PRO A 113 -12.30 -10.09 -12.62
CA PRO A 113 -11.96 -8.89 -11.87
C PRO A 113 -10.48 -8.88 -11.43
N ARG A 114 -9.79 -7.73 -11.57
CA ARG A 114 -8.42 -7.61 -11.07
C ARG A 114 -8.45 -7.36 -9.56
N LEU A 115 -7.72 -8.18 -8.81
CA LEU A 115 -7.43 -7.91 -7.40
C LEU A 115 -6.09 -7.19 -7.28
N LEU A 116 -6.16 -5.95 -6.82
CA LEU A 116 -4.99 -5.09 -6.61
C LEU A 116 -4.97 -4.67 -5.15
N SER A 117 -3.80 -4.35 -4.63
CA SER A 117 -3.64 -3.90 -3.26
C SER A 117 -2.75 -2.68 -3.19
N THR A 118 -2.95 -1.86 -2.16
CA THR A 118 -2.29 -0.56 -2.05
C THR A 118 -2.19 -0.10 -0.60
N HIS A 119 -1.18 0.75 -0.36
CA HIS A 119 -1.02 1.54 0.84
C HIS A 119 -1.23 3.03 0.60
N LEU A 120 -1.59 3.45 -0.62
CA LEU A 120 -1.81 4.86 -0.91
C LEU A 120 -2.97 5.42 -0.08
N PRO A 121 -2.85 6.65 0.42
CA PRO A 121 -3.99 7.42 0.90
C PRO A 121 -5.04 7.62 -0.21
N TYR A 122 -6.32 7.65 0.17
CA TYR A 122 -7.43 7.74 -0.79
C TYR A 122 -7.36 9.00 -1.69
N SER A 123 -6.93 10.13 -1.13
CA SER A 123 -6.80 11.39 -1.86
C SER A 123 -5.70 11.41 -2.92
N LEU A 124 -4.82 10.40 -2.96
CA LEU A 124 -3.76 10.29 -3.97
C LEU A 124 -4.16 9.44 -5.18
N PHE A 125 -5.39 8.92 -5.23
CA PHE A 125 -5.90 8.26 -6.43
C PHE A 125 -6.41 9.27 -7.46
N PRO A 126 -6.25 8.97 -8.76
CA PRO A 126 -6.91 9.74 -9.80
C PRO A 126 -8.43 9.66 -9.64
N LYS A 127 -9.12 10.76 -9.95
CA LYS A 127 -10.58 10.86 -9.88
C LYS A 127 -11.31 9.76 -10.64
N CYS A 128 -10.75 9.28 -11.76
CA CYS A 128 -11.35 8.19 -12.54
C CYS A 128 -11.48 6.87 -11.76
N MET A 129 -10.71 6.67 -10.69
CA MET A 129 -10.81 5.51 -9.81
C MET A 129 -11.84 5.71 -8.68
N THR A 130 -12.06 6.95 -8.25
CA THR A 130 -12.81 7.29 -7.02
C THR A 130 -14.16 7.96 -7.25
N ASP A 131 -14.39 8.59 -8.41
CA ASP A 131 -15.63 9.31 -8.70
C ASP A 131 -16.79 8.35 -8.94
N ASP A 132 -17.95 8.61 -8.32
CA ASP A 132 -19.18 7.82 -8.34
C ASP A 132 -19.85 7.63 -9.72
N ALA A 133 -19.18 8.03 -10.81
CA ALA A 133 -19.61 7.67 -12.16
C ALA A 133 -19.55 6.14 -12.35
N SER A 134 -20.24 5.62 -13.38
CA SER A 134 -20.42 4.19 -13.69
C SER A 134 -19.13 3.36 -13.92
N SER A 135 -17.96 3.94 -13.65
CA SER A 135 -16.62 3.40 -13.93
C SER A 135 -15.74 3.24 -12.69
N ALA A 136 -16.20 3.64 -11.49
CA ALA A 136 -15.39 3.64 -10.27
C ALA A 136 -14.86 2.25 -9.89
N CYS A 137 -13.64 2.18 -9.37
CA CYS A 137 -13.11 0.98 -8.75
C CYS A 137 -13.83 0.69 -7.42
N ARG A 138 -13.90 -0.59 -7.03
CA ARG A 138 -14.40 -0.95 -5.69
C ARG A 138 -13.25 -0.97 -4.69
N PHE A 139 -13.37 -0.23 -3.61
CA PHE A 139 -12.37 -0.23 -2.53
C PHE A 139 -12.82 -1.11 -1.37
N VAL A 140 -11.90 -1.92 -0.84
CA VAL A 140 -12.08 -2.66 0.41
C VAL A 140 -10.97 -2.21 1.36
N TYR A 141 -11.35 -1.43 2.37
CA TYR A 141 -10.44 -0.89 3.36
C TYR A 141 -10.53 -1.65 4.69
N ILE A 142 -9.39 -1.90 5.33
CA ILE A 142 -9.35 -2.37 6.73
C ILE A 142 -8.46 -1.44 7.56
N CYS A 143 -9.02 -0.99 8.68
CA CYS A 143 -8.29 -0.26 9.71
C CYS A 143 -8.08 -1.15 10.94
N ARG A 144 -7.12 -0.76 11.78
CA ARG A 144 -6.80 -1.40 13.06
C ARG A 144 -6.59 -0.32 14.12
N ASP A 145 -6.77 -0.66 15.39
CA ASP A 145 -6.47 0.25 16.50
C ASP A 145 -5.05 0.85 16.35
N PRO A 146 -4.89 2.18 16.44
CA PRO A 146 -3.62 2.85 16.19
C PRO A 146 -2.49 2.40 17.11
N LYS A 147 -2.80 2.00 18.36
CA LYS A 147 -1.78 1.52 19.32
C LYS A 147 -1.18 0.20 18.85
N ASP A 148 -2.03 -0.70 18.37
CA ASP A 148 -1.61 -1.96 17.76
C ASP A 148 -0.82 -1.76 16.46
N VAL A 149 -1.25 -0.80 15.63
CA VAL A 149 -0.57 -0.45 14.38
C VAL A 149 0.84 0.05 14.67
N LEU A 150 1.00 0.96 15.63
CA LEU A 150 2.29 1.47 16.07
C LEU A 150 3.23 0.32 16.47
N VAL A 151 2.80 -0.56 17.38
CA VAL A 151 3.62 -1.69 17.86
C VAL A 151 4.00 -2.62 16.70
N SER A 152 3.05 -2.96 15.83
CA SER A 152 3.32 -3.81 14.66
C SER A 152 4.29 -3.16 13.67
N LYS A 153 4.17 -1.85 13.45
CA LYS A 153 5.02 -1.05 12.55
C LYS A 153 6.43 -0.90 13.12
N TRP A 154 6.55 -0.69 14.43
CA TRP A 154 7.82 -0.63 15.14
C TRP A 154 8.60 -1.95 15.04
N HIS A 155 7.97 -3.08 15.36
CA HIS A 155 8.61 -4.40 15.20
C HIS A 155 9.03 -4.67 13.75
N PHE A 156 8.16 -4.33 12.80
CA PHE A 156 8.45 -4.50 11.38
C PHE A 156 9.61 -3.63 10.91
N ALA A 157 9.64 -2.36 11.32
CA ALA A 157 10.71 -1.42 11.02
C ALA A 157 12.05 -1.94 11.56
N ASN A 158 12.10 -2.36 12.83
CA ASN A 158 13.32 -2.90 13.43
C ASN A 158 13.79 -4.21 12.78
N LYS A 159 12.88 -5.02 12.21
CA LYS A 159 13.26 -6.20 11.43
C LYS A 159 13.87 -5.85 10.07
N LEU A 160 13.43 -4.76 9.45
CA LEU A 160 13.92 -4.31 8.13
C LEU A 160 15.11 -3.35 8.21
N ARG A 161 15.34 -2.76 9.38
CA ARG A 161 16.42 -1.81 9.61
C ARG A 161 17.79 -2.50 9.40
N PRO A 162 18.77 -1.83 8.76
CA PRO A 162 20.13 -2.33 8.64
C PRO A 162 20.69 -2.75 10.00
N LYS A 163 21.39 -3.88 10.06
CA LYS A 163 21.92 -4.44 11.32
C LYS A 163 23.03 -3.57 11.92
N GLU A 164 23.62 -2.71 11.11
CA GLU A 164 24.67 -1.76 11.46
C GLU A 164 24.11 -0.55 12.21
N LEU A 165 22.81 -0.29 12.10
CA LEU A 165 22.14 0.80 12.82
C LEU A 165 21.55 0.28 14.14
N PRO A 166 21.55 1.08 15.22
CA PRO A 166 20.84 0.72 16.43
C PRO A 166 19.34 0.56 16.14
N PRO A 167 18.63 -0.34 16.86
CA PRO A 167 17.18 -0.42 16.78
C PRO A 167 16.54 0.94 17.03
N LEU A 168 15.45 1.23 16.33
CA LEU A 168 14.60 2.39 16.58
C LEU A 168 13.98 2.24 17.99
N PRO A 169 14.23 3.16 18.93
CA PRO A 169 13.56 3.16 20.23
C PRO A 169 12.04 3.29 20.08
N LEU A 170 11.28 2.68 20.99
CA LEU A 170 9.81 2.71 20.90
C LEU A 170 9.28 4.12 21.11
N GLU A 171 9.90 4.90 22.00
CA GLU A 171 9.57 6.28 22.29
C GLU A 171 9.76 7.17 21.06
N GLU A 172 10.88 7.02 20.35
CA GLU A 172 11.11 7.71 19.08
C GLU A 172 10.07 7.32 18.03
N ALA A 173 9.74 6.02 17.91
CA ALA A 173 8.69 5.56 17.00
C ALA A 173 7.30 6.11 17.35
N PHE A 174 6.98 6.19 18.65
CA PHE A 174 5.72 6.75 19.13
C PHE A 174 5.60 8.24 18.78
N GLU A 175 6.64 9.03 19.04
CA GLU A 175 6.66 10.46 18.70
C GLU A 175 6.54 10.68 17.19
N LEU A 176 7.31 9.94 16.38
CA LEU A 176 7.21 10.02 14.93
C LEU A 176 5.82 9.63 14.43
N PHE A 177 5.22 8.56 14.96
CA PHE A 177 3.88 8.11 14.57
C PHE A 177 2.79 9.12 14.94
N SER A 178 2.86 9.67 16.15
CA SER A 178 1.89 10.65 16.67
C SER A 178 1.93 11.95 15.88
N ASN A 179 3.12 12.38 15.48
CA ASN A 179 3.34 13.52 14.58
C ASN A 179 3.06 13.21 13.09
N GLY A 180 2.58 11.99 12.78
CA GLY A 180 2.21 11.56 11.43
C GLY A 180 3.38 11.12 10.54
N VAL A 181 4.63 11.23 11.01
CA VAL A 181 5.86 10.91 10.28
C VAL A 181 6.12 9.40 10.29
N SER A 182 5.42 8.69 9.40
CA SER A 182 5.66 7.26 9.15
C SER A 182 5.31 6.91 7.71
N HIS A 183 5.74 5.76 7.19
CA HIS A 183 5.39 5.36 5.81
C HIS A 183 3.87 5.33 5.61
N TYR A 184 3.41 6.06 4.58
CA TYR A 184 2.01 6.33 4.25
C TYR A 184 1.23 7.04 5.37
N GLY A 185 1.92 7.71 6.29
CA GLY A 185 1.31 8.56 7.31
C GLY A 185 1.04 9.98 6.80
N PRO A 186 0.28 10.82 7.54
CA PRO A 186 -0.23 10.54 8.88
C PRO A 186 -1.30 9.44 8.93
N PHE A 187 -1.28 8.64 10.00
CA PHE A 187 -2.19 7.48 10.11
C PHE A 187 -3.66 7.93 10.20
N TRP A 188 -3.93 9.00 10.94
CA TRP A 188 -5.27 9.53 11.17
C TRP A 188 -5.93 9.96 9.85
N ASP A 189 -5.24 10.79 9.08
CA ASP A 189 -5.68 11.27 7.77
C ASP A 189 -5.82 10.13 6.77
N HIS A 190 -4.91 9.15 6.82
CA HIS A 190 -5.02 7.96 5.97
C HIS A 190 -6.28 7.15 6.31
N VAL A 191 -6.66 7.00 7.58
CA VAL A 191 -7.89 6.26 7.92
C VAL A 191 -9.14 7.07 7.62
N LEU A 192 -9.15 8.37 7.93
CA LEU A 192 -10.32 9.24 7.74
C LEU A 192 -10.63 9.56 6.28
N GLY A 193 -9.63 9.44 5.38
CA GLY A 193 -9.83 9.66 3.95
C GLY A 193 -10.50 8.51 3.21
N TYR A 194 -10.56 7.31 3.80
CA TYR A 194 -11.21 6.12 3.26
C TYR A 194 -12.59 5.89 3.89
#